data_AF-A0A5E4WG09-F1
#
_entry.id   AF-A0A5E4WG09-F1
#
_cell.length_a   1.000
_cell.length_b   1.000
_cell.length_c   1.000
_cell.angle_alpha   90.00
_cell.angle_beta   90.00
_cell.angle_gamma   90.00
#
_symmetry.space_group_name_H-M   'P 1'
#
loop_
_entity.id
_entity.type
_entity.pdbx_description
1 polymer ?
#
loop_
_entity_poly.entity_id
_entity_poly.type
_entity_poly.pdbx_seq_one_letter_code
_entity_poly.pdbx_strand_id
1 'polypeptide(L)'
;MIPLAPDAHHVRDSLLAPQRTSHLGVRLQARRLIVAGLSTLTLLLSAFAPSAARANCDPSDRDIANHLMTYSGQLGERNPLRLVLRPTSGGKLEGRYANASSQSDTYLTGKLEAKSRLHLTEFDAGGMPRATFEGEFSSSDDVNRQRGASPACEAISGQWKDLRTGRSMPFELTLSSIQSGKIGHLYGIAGVSDDETVNRAATQFRKGVLDDRRDVVAQLIRYPLHVSLRGKTLILRNPKSLLARYNEIFTDSYVRTIGAAVPRLMFARDQGVMLGDGAVWFDANGRVIGLNRS
;
A
#
# COMPACT_ATOMS: atom_id res chain seq x y z
N MET A 1 -11.32 10.10 81.45
CA MET A 1 -10.55 9.52 82.58
C MET A 1 -9.25 8.99 82.01
N ILE A 2 -8.11 9.20 82.67
CA ILE A 2 -6.78 8.74 82.22
C ILE A 2 -6.11 8.00 83.39
N PRO A 3 -5.55 6.81 83.14
CA PRO A 3 -4.16 6.49 83.52
C PRO A 3 -3.34 6.17 82.25
N LEU A 4 -2.13 6.70 82.05
CA LEU A 4 -0.83 6.42 82.70
C LEU A 4 -0.18 5.06 82.31
N ALA A 5 1.15 5.10 82.16
CA ALA A 5 2.04 4.01 81.69
C ALA A 5 2.66 3.25 82.90
N PRO A 6 3.86 2.57 82.91
CA PRO A 6 5.07 2.73 82.05
C PRO A 6 5.88 1.44 81.73
N ASP A 7 7.12 1.64 81.20
CA ASP A 7 8.36 0.85 81.43
C ASP A 7 8.56 -0.60 80.89
N ALA A 8 9.79 -1.12 80.65
CA ALA A 8 11.13 -0.52 80.45
C ALA A 8 12.20 -1.56 79.96
N HIS A 9 13.45 -1.07 79.77
CA HIS A 9 14.74 -1.81 79.70
C HIS A 9 15.12 -2.49 78.35
N HIS A 10 16.41 -2.70 78.01
CA HIS A 10 17.66 -2.77 78.80
C HIS A 10 18.91 -2.11 78.12
N VAL A 11 19.84 -1.59 78.96
CA VAL A 11 21.35 -1.67 78.88
C VAL A 11 22.08 -0.95 77.71
N ARG A 12 23.03 0.01 77.88
CA ARG A 12 24.35 0.07 78.61
C ARG A 12 25.44 -0.82 77.95
N ASP A 13 26.75 -0.55 77.89
CA ASP A 13 27.70 0.51 78.32
C ASP A 13 29.07 0.23 77.58
N SER A 14 30.18 1.01 77.53
CA SER A 14 30.54 2.38 77.99
C SER A 14 31.94 2.84 77.43
N LEU A 15 32.23 4.16 77.48
CA LEU A 15 33.55 4.86 77.65
C LEU A 15 34.74 4.69 76.64
N LEU A 16 35.18 5.76 75.94
CA LEU A 16 36.37 6.67 76.19
C LEU A 16 37.73 6.24 75.55
N ALA A 17 38.24 6.89 74.48
CA ALA A 17 39.12 8.12 74.43
C ALA A 17 40.65 7.78 74.37
N PRO A 18 41.63 8.67 73.98
CA PRO A 18 41.56 10.12 73.70
C PRO A 18 42.36 10.71 72.46
N GLN A 19 42.02 11.96 72.12
CA GLN A 19 42.84 13.11 71.59
C GLN A 19 43.72 13.13 70.30
N ARG A 20 43.43 14.18 69.49
CA ARG A 20 44.31 15.21 68.86
C ARG A 20 44.85 15.13 67.40
N THR A 21 44.28 16.02 66.58
CA THR A 21 44.89 16.94 65.57
C THR A 21 45.67 16.44 64.36
N SER A 22 45.15 16.74 63.15
CA SER A 22 45.83 17.58 62.14
C SER A 22 44.82 18.11 61.09
N HIS A 23 45.28 18.80 60.04
CA HIS A 23 44.50 19.77 59.24
C HIS A 23 44.11 19.32 57.80
N LEU A 24 43.22 20.11 57.18
CA LEU A 24 42.86 20.17 55.75
C LEU A 24 42.00 19.01 55.15
N GLY A 25 41.00 19.36 54.34
CA GLY A 25 40.17 18.41 53.58
C GLY A 25 38.83 19.00 53.11
N VAL A 26 38.69 19.27 51.81
CA VAL A 26 37.50 19.89 51.18
C VAL A 26 36.24 19.03 51.30
N ARG A 27 35.07 19.65 51.56
CA ARG A 27 33.76 18.98 51.56
C ARG A 27 33.34 18.56 50.14
N LEU A 28 32.94 17.29 49.96
CA LEU A 28 31.98 16.89 48.93
C LEU A 28 30.64 16.53 49.59
N GLN A 29 29.52 16.97 49.00
CA GLN A 29 28.17 16.57 49.40
C GLN A 29 27.70 15.38 48.57
N ALA A 30 27.34 14.27 49.22
CA ALA A 30 26.68 13.15 48.55
C ALA A 30 25.22 13.51 48.22
N ARG A 31 24.87 13.53 46.93
CA ARG A 31 23.46 13.61 46.48
C ARG A 31 22.81 12.24 46.60
N ARG A 32 21.63 12.18 47.24
CA ARG A 32 20.75 11.01 47.19
C ARG A 32 20.22 10.83 45.76
N LEU A 33 20.36 9.64 45.19
CA LEU A 33 19.69 9.25 43.94
C LEU A 33 18.29 8.73 44.25
N ILE A 34 17.27 9.37 43.67
CA ILE A 34 15.91 8.83 43.63
C ILE A 34 15.77 8.04 42.32
N VAL A 35 15.60 6.72 42.43
CA VAL A 35 15.38 5.87 41.26
C VAL A 35 13.90 5.96 40.87
N ALA A 36 13.58 6.87 39.95
CA ALA A 36 12.28 6.91 39.30
C ALA A 36 12.24 5.82 38.22
N GLY A 37 11.38 4.81 38.41
CA GLY A 37 11.19 3.74 37.43
C GLY A 37 10.46 4.24 36.17
N LEU A 38 11.20 4.50 35.09
CA LEU A 38 10.59 4.73 33.78
C LEU A 38 10.13 3.39 33.20
N SER A 39 8.82 3.12 33.27
CA SER A 39 8.18 2.14 32.40
C SER A 39 8.22 2.64 30.95
N THR A 40 9.29 2.31 30.23
CA THR A 40 9.47 2.65 28.81
C THR A 40 8.44 1.90 27.96
N LEU A 41 7.31 2.57 27.68
CA LEU A 41 6.33 2.09 26.70
C LEU A 41 6.94 2.22 25.30
N THR A 42 7.59 1.15 24.83
CA THR A 42 8.24 1.09 23.53
C THR A 42 7.21 1.12 22.42
N LEU A 43 6.79 2.32 21.99
CA LEU A 43 6.09 2.47 20.72
C LEU A 43 7.05 2.05 19.60
N LEU A 44 6.77 0.88 19.02
CA LEU A 44 7.33 0.46 17.75
C LEU A 44 6.86 1.45 16.67
N LEU A 45 7.68 2.46 16.39
CA LEU A 45 7.52 3.30 15.21
C LEU A 45 7.84 2.45 13.97
N SER A 46 6.82 1.71 13.50
CA SER A 46 6.80 1.18 12.15
C SER A 46 6.89 2.35 11.17
N ALA A 47 8.11 2.66 10.73
CA ALA A 47 8.37 3.75 9.83
C ALA A 47 7.82 3.40 8.45
N PHE A 48 6.56 3.77 8.21
CA PHE A 48 5.94 3.76 6.88
C PHE A 48 6.63 4.78 5.98
N ALA A 49 7.84 4.44 5.53
CA ALA A 49 8.49 5.09 4.42
C ALA A 49 7.59 4.87 3.18
N PRO A 50 7.19 5.92 2.46
CA PRO A 50 6.28 5.80 1.33
C PRO A 50 7.01 5.14 0.15
N SER A 51 7.02 3.81 0.13
CA SER A 51 7.45 3.04 -1.03
C SER A 51 6.37 3.19 -2.10
N ALA A 52 6.56 4.14 -3.01
CA ALA A 52 5.91 4.05 -4.32
C ALA A 52 6.40 2.74 -4.95
N ALA A 53 5.49 1.78 -5.16
CA ALA A 53 5.84 0.52 -5.79
C ALA A 53 5.99 0.75 -7.29
N ARG A 54 7.15 1.30 -7.68
CA ARG A 54 7.65 1.17 -9.05
C ARG A 54 7.85 -0.31 -9.33
N ALA A 55 7.47 -0.76 -10.52
CA ALA A 55 7.93 -2.06 -11.00
C ALA A 55 9.46 -2.08 -10.92
N ASN A 56 10.02 -3.03 -10.17
CA ASN A 56 11.40 -3.40 -10.38
C ASN A 56 11.43 -4.25 -11.65
N CYS A 57 11.75 -3.59 -12.76
CA CYS A 57 11.78 -4.15 -14.11
C CYS A 57 13.06 -4.93 -14.39
N ASP A 58 13.87 -5.22 -13.36
CA ASP A 58 14.84 -6.31 -13.35
C ASP A 58 14.14 -7.64 -12.98
N PRO A 59 14.11 -8.63 -13.90
CA PRO A 59 13.54 -9.94 -13.67
C PRO A 59 14.58 -11.00 -13.25
N SER A 60 15.86 -10.63 -13.08
CA SER A 60 16.99 -11.58 -12.99
C SER A 60 16.91 -12.58 -11.83
N ASP A 61 16.32 -12.19 -10.70
CA ASP A 61 16.14 -13.02 -9.50
C ASP A 61 14.76 -13.71 -9.40
N ARG A 62 13.92 -13.68 -10.45
CA ARG A 62 12.50 -14.09 -10.35
C ARG A 62 12.19 -15.42 -11.03
N ASP A 63 11.74 -16.41 -10.26
CA ASP A 63 10.96 -17.52 -10.80
C ASP A 63 9.59 -17.00 -11.25
N ILE A 64 9.36 -16.88 -12.56
CA ILE A 64 8.12 -16.29 -13.11
C ILE A 64 6.93 -17.26 -12.97
N ALA A 65 7.16 -18.54 -12.62
CA ALA A 65 6.07 -19.44 -12.27
C ALA A 65 5.27 -18.87 -11.09
N ASN A 66 3.95 -18.79 -11.25
CA ASN A 66 2.99 -18.22 -10.27
C ASN A 66 3.08 -16.70 -10.04
N HIS A 67 3.77 -15.96 -10.93
CA HIS A 67 3.73 -14.49 -10.91
C HIS A 67 2.59 -13.89 -11.74
N LEU A 68 2.14 -12.73 -11.30
CA LEU A 68 1.09 -11.90 -11.88
C LEU A 68 1.74 -10.59 -12.34
N MET A 69 1.63 -10.30 -13.64
CA MET A 69 2.16 -9.08 -14.26
C MET A 69 1.01 -8.08 -14.42
N THR A 70 1.12 -6.94 -13.77
CA THR A 70 0.11 -5.87 -13.80
C THR A 70 0.59 -4.73 -14.68
N TYR A 71 -0.10 -4.50 -15.78
CA TYR A 71 0.13 -3.39 -16.70
C TYR A 71 -0.91 -2.30 -16.47
N SER A 72 -0.48 -1.04 -16.46
CA SER A 72 -1.36 0.11 -16.32
C SER A 72 -1.14 1.08 -17.49
N GLY A 73 -2.18 1.78 -17.90
CA GLY A 73 -2.13 2.69 -19.04
C GLY A 73 -3.53 3.12 -19.48
N GLN A 74 -3.81 3.15 -20.78
CA GLN A 74 -5.09 3.65 -21.32
C GLN A 74 -5.70 2.77 -22.43
N LEU A 75 -7.02 2.92 -22.61
CA LEU A 75 -7.85 2.28 -23.63
C LEU A 75 -8.63 3.35 -24.41
N GLY A 76 -8.04 3.87 -25.48
CA GLY A 76 -8.37 5.18 -26.05
C GLY A 76 -7.83 6.34 -25.22
N GLU A 77 -8.16 7.58 -25.60
CA GLU A 77 -7.45 8.78 -25.13
C GLU A 77 -7.52 9.09 -23.62
N ARG A 78 -8.61 8.71 -22.94
CA ARG A 78 -8.97 9.20 -21.59
C ARG A 78 -9.64 8.16 -20.70
N ASN A 79 -9.39 6.89 -20.94
CA ASN A 79 -10.00 5.79 -20.19
C ASN A 79 -8.89 4.91 -19.58
N PRO A 80 -8.48 5.19 -18.32
CA PRO A 80 -7.43 4.43 -17.67
C PRO A 80 -7.78 2.94 -17.61
N LEU A 81 -6.85 2.12 -18.07
CA LEU A 81 -6.94 0.67 -18.18
C LEU A 81 -5.90 0.04 -17.25
N ARG A 82 -6.30 -1.03 -16.57
CA ARG A 82 -5.39 -1.97 -15.93
C ARG A 82 -5.66 -3.38 -16.44
N LEU A 83 -4.58 -4.09 -16.76
CA LEU A 83 -4.56 -5.46 -17.23
C LEU A 83 -3.64 -6.27 -16.31
N VAL A 84 -4.13 -7.38 -15.77
CA VAL A 84 -3.31 -8.37 -15.05
C VAL A 84 -3.21 -9.62 -15.91
N LEU A 85 -2.00 -10.10 -16.18
CA LEU A 85 -1.73 -11.32 -16.92
C LEU A 85 -1.05 -12.37 -16.04
N ARG A 86 -1.42 -13.63 -16.26
CA ARG A 86 -0.81 -14.82 -15.65
C ARG A 86 -0.47 -15.84 -16.73
N PRO A 87 0.82 -16.11 -17.00
CA PRO A 87 1.23 -17.22 -17.85
C PRO A 87 0.81 -18.57 -17.26
N THR A 88 0.44 -19.49 -18.13
CA THR A 88 0.20 -20.89 -17.78
C THR A 88 1.03 -21.83 -18.67
N SER A 89 1.02 -23.12 -18.36
CA SER A 89 1.74 -24.12 -19.17
C SER A 89 1.25 -24.12 -20.63
N GLY A 90 2.19 -24.32 -21.56
CA GLY A 90 1.89 -24.35 -23.00
C GLY A 90 1.68 -22.97 -23.66
N GLY A 91 2.19 -21.87 -23.08
CA GLY A 91 2.19 -20.55 -23.72
C GLY A 91 0.83 -19.83 -23.73
N LYS A 92 -0.14 -20.34 -22.98
CA LYS A 92 -1.44 -19.71 -22.76
C LYS A 92 -1.33 -18.61 -21.69
N LEU A 93 -2.26 -17.66 -21.76
CA LEU A 93 -2.44 -16.58 -20.80
C LEU A 93 -3.84 -16.66 -20.19
N GLU A 94 -3.92 -16.51 -18.86
CA GLU A 94 -5.10 -16.00 -18.19
C GLU A 94 -4.94 -14.49 -17.99
N GLY A 95 -6.05 -13.74 -18.05
CA GLY A 95 -6.05 -12.32 -17.77
C GLY A 95 -7.29 -11.85 -17.02
N ARG A 96 -7.18 -10.70 -16.36
CA ARG A 96 -8.30 -9.86 -15.92
C ARG A 96 -8.00 -8.42 -16.30
N TYR A 97 -9.00 -7.67 -16.73
CA TYR A 97 -8.87 -6.23 -16.97
C TYR A 97 -9.97 -5.41 -16.30
N ALA A 98 -9.67 -4.14 -16.02
CA ALA A 98 -10.61 -3.19 -15.44
C ALA A 98 -10.28 -1.75 -15.89
N ASN A 99 -11.30 -0.91 -15.95
CA ASN A 99 -11.17 0.51 -16.23
C ASN A 99 -11.56 1.35 -15.00
N ALA A 100 -11.21 2.64 -15.00
CA ALA A 100 -11.49 3.53 -13.87
C ALA A 100 -13.00 3.79 -13.59
N SER A 101 -13.90 3.27 -14.43
CA SER A 101 -15.36 3.31 -14.27
C SER A 101 -16.02 1.92 -14.14
N SER A 102 -15.27 0.82 -14.23
CA SER A 102 -15.83 -0.54 -14.25
C SER A 102 -16.36 -0.96 -12.88
N GLN A 103 -17.58 -1.51 -12.84
CA GLN A 103 -18.19 -2.04 -11.60
C GLN A 103 -17.64 -3.41 -11.22
N SER A 104 -17.30 -4.24 -12.22
CA SER A 104 -16.50 -5.47 -12.07
C SER A 104 -15.19 -5.33 -12.85
N ASP A 105 -14.28 -6.27 -12.65
CA ASP A 105 -13.27 -6.59 -13.66
C ASP A 105 -13.84 -7.67 -14.61
N THR A 106 -13.15 -7.90 -15.72
CA THR A 106 -13.57 -8.80 -16.78
C THR A 106 -12.46 -9.82 -17.05
N TYR A 107 -12.83 -11.11 -17.11
CA TYR A 107 -11.90 -12.20 -17.38
C TYR A 107 -11.53 -12.29 -18.87
N LEU A 108 -10.27 -12.64 -19.11
CA LEU A 108 -9.69 -12.87 -20.44
C LEU A 108 -9.01 -14.24 -20.46
N THR A 109 -9.03 -14.91 -21.61
CA THR A 109 -8.13 -16.03 -21.91
C THR A 109 -7.43 -15.80 -23.24
N GLY A 110 -6.22 -16.29 -23.40
CA GLY A 110 -5.44 -16.04 -24.61
C GLY A 110 -4.10 -16.76 -24.66
N LYS A 111 -3.18 -16.20 -25.42
CA LYS A 111 -1.84 -16.76 -25.68
C LYS A 111 -0.88 -15.69 -26.16
N LEU A 112 0.41 -16.04 -26.16
CA LEU A 112 1.46 -15.32 -26.88
C LEU A 112 1.80 -16.07 -28.19
N GLU A 113 1.67 -15.38 -29.31
CA GLU A 113 2.15 -15.84 -30.61
C GLU A 113 3.52 -15.21 -30.92
N ALA A 114 4.36 -15.91 -31.71
CA ALA A 114 5.68 -15.43 -32.16
C ALA A 114 6.67 -14.95 -31.06
N LYS A 115 6.36 -15.20 -29.78
CA LYS A 115 7.01 -14.63 -28.56
C LYS A 115 6.74 -13.14 -28.29
N SER A 116 5.95 -12.43 -29.10
CA SER A 116 5.73 -10.98 -28.94
C SER A 116 4.30 -10.51 -29.22
N ARG A 117 3.49 -11.33 -29.90
CA ARG A 117 2.11 -10.99 -30.25
C ARG A 117 1.14 -11.45 -29.19
N LEU A 118 0.49 -10.50 -28.54
CA LEU A 118 -0.57 -10.71 -27.57
C LEU A 118 -1.91 -10.94 -28.28
N HIS A 119 -2.55 -12.07 -28.00
CA HIS A 119 -3.95 -12.31 -28.38
C HIS A 119 -4.75 -12.73 -27.14
N LEU A 120 -5.71 -11.91 -26.72
CA LEU A 120 -6.63 -12.19 -25.60
C LEU A 120 -8.07 -12.05 -26.04
N THR A 121 -8.94 -12.94 -25.59
CA THR A 121 -10.39 -12.91 -25.83
C THR A 121 -11.14 -12.58 -24.55
N GLU A 122 -12.05 -11.61 -24.64
CA GLU A 122 -13.07 -11.29 -23.66
C GLU A 122 -14.32 -12.14 -23.92
N PHE A 123 -14.93 -12.67 -22.87
CA PHE A 123 -16.16 -13.47 -22.95
C PHE A 123 -17.29 -12.79 -22.18
N ASP A 124 -18.53 -12.97 -22.64
CA ASP A 124 -19.72 -12.60 -21.87
C ASP A 124 -20.11 -13.66 -20.82
N ALA A 125 -21.18 -13.40 -20.07
CA ALA A 125 -21.68 -14.29 -19.02
C ALA A 125 -22.24 -15.63 -19.57
N GLY A 126 -22.48 -15.76 -20.87
CA GLY A 126 -22.82 -17.01 -21.55
C GLY A 126 -21.60 -17.78 -22.08
N GLY A 127 -20.39 -17.24 -21.91
CA GLY A 127 -19.17 -17.82 -22.45
C GLY A 127 -18.93 -17.54 -23.94
N MET A 128 -19.65 -16.60 -24.55
CA MET A 128 -19.47 -16.23 -25.95
C MET A 128 -18.39 -15.14 -26.10
N PRO A 129 -17.50 -15.21 -27.11
CA PRO A 129 -16.53 -14.16 -27.40
C PRO A 129 -17.20 -12.81 -27.66
N ARG A 130 -16.85 -11.81 -26.87
CA ARG A 130 -17.44 -10.46 -26.89
C ARG A 130 -16.49 -9.41 -27.47
N ALA A 131 -15.20 -9.51 -27.16
CA ALA A 131 -14.14 -8.63 -27.69
C ALA A 131 -12.81 -9.37 -27.78
N THR A 132 -11.83 -8.81 -28.49
CA THR A 132 -10.43 -9.23 -28.37
C THR A 132 -9.51 -8.05 -28.04
N PHE A 133 -8.37 -8.33 -27.41
CA PHE A 133 -7.19 -7.47 -27.40
C PHE A 133 -6.15 -8.13 -28.32
N GLU A 134 -5.83 -7.46 -29.43
CA GLU A 134 -4.71 -7.79 -30.31
C GLU A 134 -3.58 -6.80 -30.00
N GLY A 135 -2.36 -7.25 -29.72
CA GLY A 135 -1.25 -6.34 -29.43
C GLY A 135 0.13 -6.93 -29.68
N GLU A 136 1.14 -6.08 -29.54
CA GLU A 136 2.55 -6.40 -29.69
C GLU A 136 3.31 -5.90 -28.45
N PHE A 137 4.22 -6.70 -27.94
CA PHE A 137 5.19 -6.28 -26.93
C PHE A 137 6.34 -5.54 -27.60
N SER A 138 6.79 -4.43 -27.00
CA SER A 138 7.70 -3.46 -27.64
C SER A 138 9.07 -4.03 -28.03
N SER A 139 9.48 -5.14 -27.42
CA SER A 139 10.58 -5.97 -27.89
C SER A 139 10.25 -7.46 -27.73
N SER A 140 10.63 -8.27 -28.74
CA SER A 140 10.48 -9.74 -28.71
C SER A 140 11.40 -10.45 -27.73
N ASP A 141 12.29 -9.69 -27.11
CA ASP A 141 13.25 -10.09 -26.08
C ASP A 141 12.70 -9.87 -24.65
N ASP A 142 11.64 -9.07 -24.49
CA ASP A 142 11.10 -8.67 -23.18
C ASP A 142 10.27 -9.81 -22.54
N VAL A 143 9.37 -10.37 -23.33
CA VAL A 143 8.27 -11.29 -22.98
C VAL A 143 8.70 -12.56 -22.22
N ASN A 144 9.98 -12.93 -22.26
CA ASN A 144 10.45 -14.19 -21.68
C ASN A 144 11.88 -14.12 -21.11
N ARG A 145 12.26 -13.01 -20.45
CA ARG A 145 13.56 -12.93 -19.77
C ARG A 145 13.45 -13.02 -18.25
N GLN A 146 13.94 -14.14 -17.72
CA GLN A 146 14.53 -14.22 -16.37
C GLN A 146 15.98 -13.69 -16.34
N ARG A 147 16.51 -13.12 -17.44
CA ARG A 147 17.91 -12.69 -17.58
C ARG A 147 18.05 -11.57 -18.62
N GLY A 148 17.84 -10.32 -18.22
CA GLY A 148 18.10 -9.17 -19.08
C GLY A 148 17.90 -7.83 -18.39
N ALA A 149 18.92 -7.00 -18.37
CA ALA A 149 18.87 -5.65 -17.83
C ALA A 149 18.31 -4.67 -18.89
N SER A 150 17.00 -4.68 -19.11
CA SER A 150 16.34 -3.59 -19.84
C SER A 150 16.27 -2.34 -18.96
N PRO A 151 16.69 -1.16 -19.43
CA PRO A 151 16.50 0.10 -18.69
C PRO A 151 15.05 0.61 -18.74
N ALA A 152 14.21 0.04 -19.61
CA ALA A 152 12.81 0.39 -19.77
C ALA A 152 11.91 -0.77 -19.33
N CYS A 153 10.84 -0.44 -18.61
CA CYS A 153 9.81 -1.41 -18.26
C CYS A 153 9.04 -1.84 -19.51
N GLU A 154 8.73 -3.14 -19.58
CA GLU A 154 8.00 -3.77 -20.66
C GLU A 154 6.70 -3.02 -21.01
N ALA A 155 6.43 -2.86 -22.30
CA ALA A 155 5.31 -2.07 -22.82
C ALA A 155 4.58 -2.82 -23.94
N ILE A 156 3.25 -2.81 -23.88
CA ILE A 156 2.34 -3.46 -24.82
C ILE A 156 1.46 -2.40 -25.46
N SER A 157 1.44 -2.35 -26.80
CA SER A 157 0.53 -1.51 -27.58
C SER A 157 -0.36 -2.38 -28.47
N GLY A 158 -1.52 -1.88 -28.87
CA GLY A 158 -2.44 -2.69 -29.66
C GLY A 158 -3.83 -2.09 -29.87
N GLN A 159 -4.78 -2.96 -30.19
CA GLN A 159 -6.19 -2.66 -30.42
C GLN A 159 -7.10 -3.58 -29.59
N TRP A 160 -8.04 -2.99 -28.86
CA TRP A 160 -9.22 -3.69 -28.35
C TRP A 160 -10.35 -3.57 -29.37
N LYS A 161 -11.05 -4.67 -29.66
CA LYS A 161 -12.12 -4.72 -30.66
C LYS A 161 -13.39 -5.39 -30.13
N ASP A 162 -14.48 -4.64 -30.01
CA ASP A 162 -15.82 -5.16 -29.73
C ASP A 162 -16.32 -5.96 -30.95
N LEU A 163 -16.55 -7.27 -30.78
CA LEU A 163 -16.91 -8.18 -31.88
C LEU A 163 -18.36 -8.01 -32.35
N ARG A 164 -19.23 -7.43 -31.52
CA ARG A 164 -20.66 -7.23 -31.80
C ARG A 164 -20.93 -5.96 -32.62
N THR A 165 -20.09 -4.94 -32.46
CA THR A 165 -20.23 -3.62 -33.11
C THR A 165 -19.11 -3.29 -34.08
N GLY A 166 -18.01 -4.06 -34.08
CA GLY A 166 -16.82 -3.80 -34.88
C GLY A 166 -15.97 -2.62 -34.38
N ARG A 167 -16.35 -1.95 -33.27
CA ARG A 167 -15.63 -0.81 -32.72
C ARG A 167 -14.23 -1.24 -32.25
N SER A 168 -13.20 -0.64 -32.85
CA SER A 168 -11.80 -0.73 -32.39
C SER A 168 -11.44 0.48 -31.54
N MET A 169 -10.56 0.31 -30.55
CA MET A 169 -9.88 1.39 -29.85
C MET A 169 -8.43 0.99 -29.53
N PRO A 170 -7.45 1.91 -29.64
CA PRO A 170 -6.07 1.61 -29.26
C PRO A 170 -5.96 1.36 -27.75
N PHE A 171 -5.00 0.53 -27.35
CA PHE A 171 -4.53 0.49 -25.97
C PHE A 171 -3.02 0.67 -25.92
N GLU A 172 -2.57 1.34 -24.86
CA GLU A 172 -1.16 1.60 -24.56
C GLU A 172 -0.95 1.28 -23.08
N LEU A 173 -0.08 0.32 -22.77
CA LEU A 173 0.09 -0.26 -21.45
C LEU A 173 1.56 -0.46 -21.10
N THR A 174 1.96 -0.12 -19.88
CA THR A 174 3.32 -0.39 -19.36
C THR A 174 3.27 -1.22 -18.09
N LEU A 175 4.29 -2.07 -17.89
CA LEU A 175 4.42 -2.92 -16.71
C LEU A 175 4.56 -2.06 -15.44
N SER A 176 3.52 -2.10 -14.61
CA SER A 176 3.38 -1.27 -13.40
C SER A 176 3.72 -2.01 -12.10
N SER A 177 3.54 -3.34 -12.05
CA SER A 177 4.03 -4.18 -10.95
C SER A 177 4.10 -5.67 -11.32
N ILE A 178 4.98 -6.40 -10.65
CA ILE A 178 4.98 -7.88 -10.63
C ILE A 178 4.76 -8.33 -9.18
N GLN A 179 3.77 -9.19 -8.94
CA GLN A 179 3.47 -9.75 -7.62
C GLN A 179 3.16 -11.26 -7.71
N SER A 180 3.47 -12.01 -6.66
CA SER A 180 3.06 -13.42 -6.55
C SER A 180 1.60 -13.50 -6.05
N GLY A 181 0.83 -14.51 -6.46
CA GLY A 181 -0.54 -14.68 -5.95
C GLY A 181 -1.46 -15.48 -6.87
N LYS A 182 -2.77 -15.28 -6.73
CA LYS A 182 -3.80 -15.89 -7.58
C LYS A 182 -4.51 -14.80 -8.37
N ILE A 183 -4.71 -14.98 -9.69
CA ILE A 183 -5.38 -13.95 -10.50
C ILE A 183 -6.83 -13.68 -10.07
N GLY A 184 -7.50 -14.67 -9.47
CA GLY A 184 -8.81 -14.54 -8.83
C GLY A 184 -8.82 -13.85 -7.45
N HIS A 185 -7.67 -13.74 -6.78
CA HIS A 185 -7.52 -13.22 -5.42
C HIS A 185 -6.13 -12.57 -5.26
N LEU A 186 -6.06 -11.30 -5.65
CA LEU A 186 -4.83 -10.51 -5.77
C LEU A 186 -4.38 -9.96 -4.42
N TYR A 187 -5.30 -9.71 -3.48
CA TYR A 187 -5.03 -8.93 -2.28
C TYR A 187 -4.75 -9.79 -1.03
N GLY A 188 -4.75 -11.12 -1.13
CA GLY A 188 -4.56 -12.02 0.02
C GLY A 188 -3.26 -11.80 0.80
N ILE A 189 -2.20 -11.30 0.15
CA ILE A 189 -0.93 -10.93 0.82
C ILE A 189 -1.08 -9.75 1.80
N ALA A 190 -2.12 -8.92 1.63
CA ALA A 190 -2.49 -7.83 2.54
C ALA A 190 -3.48 -8.28 3.65
N GLY A 191 -3.73 -9.59 3.79
CA GLY A 191 -4.71 -10.15 4.73
C GLY A 191 -6.18 -9.96 4.32
N VAL A 192 -6.45 -9.50 3.10
CA VAL A 192 -7.81 -9.44 2.53
C VAL A 192 -8.35 -10.86 2.34
N SER A 193 -9.64 -11.08 2.63
CA SER A 193 -10.34 -12.34 2.34
C SER A 193 -11.21 -12.28 1.08
N ASP A 194 -11.75 -11.11 0.76
CA ASP A 194 -12.53 -10.80 -0.44
C ASP A 194 -11.96 -9.55 -1.12
N ASP A 195 -11.35 -9.71 -2.30
CA ASP A 195 -10.80 -8.59 -3.09
C ASP A 195 -11.85 -7.49 -3.31
N GLU A 196 -13.14 -7.85 -3.44
CA GLU A 196 -14.21 -6.91 -3.71
C GLU A 196 -14.50 -5.97 -2.54
N THR A 197 -14.15 -6.35 -1.30
CA THR A 197 -14.22 -5.46 -0.14
C THR A 197 -13.31 -4.25 -0.33
N VAL A 198 -12.10 -4.44 -0.84
CA VAL A 198 -11.18 -3.33 -1.13
C VAL A 198 -11.53 -2.63 -2.45
N ASN A 199 -11.98 -3.35 -3.49
CA ASN A 199 -12.42 -2.72 -4.75
C ASN A 199 -13.60 -1.74 -4.52
N ARG A 200 -14.61 -2.16 -3.74
CA ARG A 200 -15.76 -1.32 -3.36
C ARG A 200 -15.30 -0.10 -2.58
N ALA A 201 -14.43 -0.27 -1.57
CA ALA A 201 -13.95 0.83 -0.74
C ALA A 201 -13.05 1.82 -1.52
N ALA A 202 -12.16 1.33 -2.39
CA ALA A 202 -11.34 2.18 -3.26
C ALA A 202 -12.20 2.96 -4.27
N THR A 203 -13.25 2.33 -4.81
CA THR A 203 -14.23 3.00 -5.69
C THR A 203 -15.02 4.07 -4.95
N GLN A 204 -15.50 3.77 -3.74
CA GLN A 204 -16.20 4.73 -2.88
C GLN A 204 -15.30 5.90 -2.45
N PHE A 205 -14.03 5.64 -2.09
CA PHE A 205 -13.06 6.67 -1.72
C PHE A 205 -12.74 7.57 -2.91
N ARG A 206 -12.38 6.99 -4.07
CA ARG A 206 -12.11 7.75 -5.30
C ARG A 206 -13.30 8.62 -5.70
N LYS A 207 -14.53 8.08 -5.65
CA LYS A 207 -15.73 8.89 -5.90
C LYS A 207 -15.96 9.97 -4.84
N GLY A 208 -15.74 9.67 -3.56
CA GLY A 208 -15.83 10.64 -2.46
C GLY A 208 -14.89 11.84 -2.65
N VAL A 209 -13.65 11.59 -3.10
CA VAL A 209 -12.66 12.64 -3.40
C VAL A 209 -13.05 13.45 -4.65
N LEU A 210 -13.52 12.79 -5.72
CA LEU A 210 -13.94 13.46 -6.96
C LEU A 210 -15.22 14.30 -6.81
N ASP A 211 -16.15 13.87 -5.95
CA ASP A 211 -17.41 14.56 -5.65
C ASP A 211 -17.25 15.64 -4.54
N ASP A 212 -16.03 15.86 -4.01
CA ASP A 212 -15.73 16.62 -2.78
C ASP A 212 -16.63 16.27 -1.56
N ARG A 213 -17.00 14.99 -1.40
CA ARG A 213 -17.84 14.51 -0.29
C ARG A 213 -16.98 14.20 0.94
N ARG A 214 -16.45 15.28 1.54
CA ARG A 214 -15.44 15.27 2.61
C ARG A 214 -15.78 14.37 3.79
N ASP A 215 -17.04 14.35 4.23
CA ASP A 215 -17.48 13.50 5.35
C ASP A 215 -17.46 12.01 5.01
N VAL A 216 -17.81 11.65 3.76
CA VAL A 216 -17.71 10.26 3.26
C VAL A 216 -16.24 9.84 3.20
N VAL A 217 -15.37 10.71 2.69
CA VAL A 217 -13.92 10.49 2.66
C VAL A 217 -13.37 10.31 4.09
N ALA A 218 -13.82 11.11 5.06
CA ALA A 218 -13.42 11.00 6.46
C ALA A 218 -13.92 9.72 7.15
N GLN A 219 -15.10 9.20 6.79
CA GLN A 219 -15.65 7.95 7.35
C GLN A 219 -14.89 6.69 6.88
N LEU A 220 -14.38 6.70 5.64
CA LEU A 220 -13.64 5.59 5.03
C LEU A 220 -12.21 5.41 5.60
N ILE A 221 -11.71 6.38 6.36
CA ILE A 221 -10.34 6.37 6.90
C ILE A 221 -10.24 5.59 8.22
N ARG A 222 -9.16 4.83 8.41
CA ARG A 222 -8.74 4.31 9.72
C ARG A 222 -7.87 5.37 10.40
N TYR A 223 -8.31 5.85 11.56
CA TYR A 223 -7.51 6.77 12.38
C TYR A 223 -6.70 5.99 13.43
N PRO A 224 -5.49 6.45 13.80
CA PRO A 224 -4.78 7.60 13.24
C PRO A 224 -4.30 7.35 11.80
N LEU A 225 -4.47 8.34 10.93
CA LEU A 225 -4.09 8.29 9.52
C LEU A 225 -2.72 8.93 9.32
N HIS A 226 -1.86 8.24 8.58
CA HIS A 226 -0.57 8.76 8.13
C HIS A 226 -0.73 9.44 6.77
N VAL A 227 -0.27 10.70 6.67
CA VAL A 227 -0.33 11.49 5.44
C VAL A 227 1.09 11.97 5.11
N SER A 228 1.68 11.48 4.03
CA SER A 228 2.94 12.00 3.51
C SER A 228 2.67 13.23 2.65
N LEU A 229 3.24 14.38 3.04
CA LEU A 229 3.11 15.65 2.35
C LEU A 229 4.51 16.20 2.07
N ARG A 230 4.94 16.22 0.80
CA ARG A 230 6.27 16.75 0.39
C ARG A 230 7.43 16.13 1.19
N GLY A 231 7.40 14.81 1.38
CA GLY A 231 8.41 14.06 2.14
C GLY A 231 8.30 14.15 3.67
N LYS A 232 7.29 14.81 4.23
CA LYS A 232 7.04 14.87 5.69
C LYS A 232 5.77 14.13 6.07
N THR A 233 5.84 13.25 7.08
CA THR A 233 4.68 12.52 7.59
C THR A 233 3.91 13.34 8.62
N LEU A 234 2.67 13.69 8.28
CA LEU A 234 1.66 14.24 9.18
C LEU A 234 0.79 13.09 9.73
N ILE A 235 0.47 13.10 11.02
CA ILE A 235 -0.45 12.14 11.65
C ILE A 235 -1.75 12.86 12.01
N LEU A 236 -2.85 12.42 11.40
CA LEU A 236 -4.21 12.89 11.67
C LEU A 236 -4.88 11.94 12.66
N ARG A 237 -5.39 12.44 13.79
CA ARG A 237 -5.90 11.60 14.88
C ARG A 237 -7.41 11.31 14.79
N ASN A 238 -8.17 12.06 14.00
CA ASN A 238 -9.64 11.96 13.91
C ASN A 238 -10.20 12.69 12.66
N PRO A 239 -11.48 12.48 12.30
CA PRO A 239 -12.15 13.20 11.20
C PRO A 239 -11.98 14.72 11.22
N LYS A 240 -12.14 15.36 12.39
CA LYS A 240 -11.99 16.82 12.53
C LYS A 240 -10.61 17.32 12.10
N SER A 241 -9.55 16.56 12.40
CA SER A 241 -8.18 16.87 11.98
C SER A 241 -7.93 16.70 10.47
N LEU A 242 -8.67 15.81 9.79
CA LEU A 242 -8.66 15.72 8.32
C LEU A 242 -9.42 16.90 7.71
N LEU A 243 -10.66 17.15 8.14
CA LEU A 243 -11.52 18.18 7.56
C LEU A 243 -10.88 19.58 7.66
N ALA A 244 -10.23 19.89 8.80
CA ALA A 244 -9.48 21.13 8.99
C ALA A 244 -8.25 21.30 8.08
N ARG A 245 -7.80 20.24 7.41
CA ARG A 245 -6.65 20.22 6.48
C ARG A 245 -7.01 19.68 5.09
N TYR A 246 -8.30 19.56 4.77
CA TYR A 246 -8.74 18.82 3.58
C TYR A 246 -8.13 19.40 2.30
N ASN A 247 -8.17 20.72 2.12
CA ASN A 247 -7.58 21.41 0.96
C ASN A 247 -6.03 21.41 0.96
N GLU A 248 -5.38 21.22 2.13
CA GLU A 248 -3.92 21.09 2.23
C GLU A 248 -3.44 19.75 1.69
N ILE A 249 -4.30 18.73 1.75
CA ILE A 249 -4.03 17.33 1.38
C ILE A 249 -4.54 17.06 -0.04
N PHE A 250 -5.85 17.25 -0.26
CA PHE A 250 -6.55 17.06 -1.54
C PHE A 250 -6.43 18.29 -2.44
N THR A 251 -5.19 18.63 -2.80
CA THR A 251 -4.90 19.60 -3.87
C THR A 251 -5.26 19.03 -5.24
N ASP A 252 -5.63 19.87 -6.21
CA ASP A 252 -6.14 19.46 -7.54
C ASP A 252 -5.23 18.44 -8.26
N SER A 253 -3.91 18.53 -8.06
CA SER A 253 -2.93 17.56 -8.56
C SER A 253 -3.19 16.15 -8.01
N TYR A 254 -3.39 16.03 -6.70
CA TYR A 254 -3.63 14.78 -6.00
C TYR A 254 -5.05 14.24 -6.25
N VAL A 255 -6.04 15.13 -6.37
CA VAL A 255 -7.39 14.80 -6.85
C VAL A 255 -7.33 14.23 -8.28
N ARG A 256 -6.52 14.80 -9.18
CA ARG A 256 -6.29 14.23 -10.52
C ARG A 256 -5.58 12.87 -10.47
N THR A 257 -4.58 12.67 -9.62
CA THR A 257 -3.93 11.36 -9.43
C THR A 257 -4.93 10.29 -8.97
N ILE A 258 -5.75 10.60 -7.96
CA ILE A 258 -6.81 9.70 -7.48
C ILE A 258 -7.88 9.49 -8.57
N GLY A 259 -8.21 10.53 -9.34
CA GLY A 259 -9.14 10.47 -10.46
C GLY A 259 -8.69 9.58 -11.61
N ALA A 260 -7.40 9.59 -11.95
CA ALA A 260 -6.82 8.75 -13.00
C ALA A 260 -6.66 7.27 -12.59
N ALA A 261 -6.68 6.96 -11.29
CA ALA A 261 -6.42 5.61 -10.80
C ALA A 261 -7.59 4.64 -11.04
N VAL A 262 -7.28 3.42 -11.49
CA VAL A 262 -8.24 2.30 -11.57
C VAL A 262 -8.42 1.68 -10.17
N PRO A 263 -9.64 1.66 -9.60
CA PRO A 263 -9.92 1.19 -8.23
C PRO A 263 -10.12 -0.33 -8.12
N ARG A 264 -9.50 -1.07 -9.05
CA ARG A 264 -9.59 -2.53 -9.20
C ARG A 264 -8.24 -3.06 -9.67
N LEU A 265 -8.02 -4.37 -9.51
CA LEU A 265 -6.79 -5.08 -9.89
C LEU A 265 -5.52 -4.41 -9.31
N MET A 266 -5.61 -3.89 -8.10
CA MET A 266 -4.59 -3.06 -7.46
C MET A 266 -3.35 -3.86 -7.02
N PHE A 267 -2.21 -3.18 -6.87
CA PHE A 267 -1.03 -3.81 -6.26
C PHE A 267 -1.26 -4.02 -4.76
N ALA A 268 -0.80 -5.15 -4.24
CA ALA A 268 -0.92 -5.50 -2.82
C ALA A 268 0.40 -6.05 -2.25
N ARG A 269 0.65 -5.75 -0.97
CA ARG A 269 1.70 -6.35 -0.15
C ARG A 269 1.25 -6.49 1.31
N ASP A 270 2.11 -7.04 2.16
CA ASP A 270 1.98 -7.11 3.63
C ASP A 270 1.42 -5.84 4.29
N GLN A 271 1.83 -4.66 3.81
CA GLN A 271 1.41 -3.36 4.34
C GLN A 271 0.00 -2.89 3.90
N GLY A 272 -0.64 -3.55 2.93
CA GLY A 272 -1.93 -3.15 2.39
C GLY A 272 -2.03 -3.21 0.86
N VAL A 273 -3.16 -2.72 0.35
CA VAL A 273 -3.47 -2.59 -1.09
C VAL A 273 -3.36 -1.13 -1.50
N MET A 274 -2.81 -0.81 -2.68
CA MET A 274 -2.58 0.57 -3.11
C MET A 274 -3.34 1.01 -4.36
N LEU A 275 -3.85 2.24 -4.34
CA LEU A 275 -4.47 2.96 -5.45
C LEU A 275 -3.55 4.09 -5.92
N GLY A 276 -3.47 4.30 -7.25
CA GLY A 276 -2.72 5.40 -7.85
C GLY A 276 -1.23 5.37 -7.51
N ASP A 277 -0.57 4.24 -7.77
CA ASP A 277 0.90 4.06 -7.67
C ASP A 277 1.48 4.37 -6.27
N GLY A 278 0.65 4.15 -5.24
CA GLY A 278 0.98 4.40 -3.84
C GLY A 278 0.34 5.65 -3.25
N ALA A 279 -0.43 6.41 -4.05
CA ALA A 279 -1.14 7.62 -3.62
C ALA A 279 -2.10 7.38 -2.44
N VAL A 280 -2.81 6.26 -2.41
CA VAL A 280 -3.71 5.86 -1.32
C VAL A 280 -3.47 4.40 -0.95
N TRP A 281 -3.41 4.09 0.34
CA TRP A 281 -3.27 2.73 0.86
C TRP A 281 -4.49 2.31 1.67
N PHE A 282 -4.90 1.05 1.52
CA PHE A 282 -6.06 0.42 2.15
C PHE A 282 -5.64 -0.80 2.98
N ASP A 283 -6.31 -1.06 4.10
CA ASP A 283 -6.17 -2.31 4.86
C ASP A 283 -7.08 -3.44 4.36
N ALA A 284 -6.97 -4.61 5.00
CA ALA A 284 -7.76 -5.80 4.73
C ALA A 284 -9.29 -5.58 4.73
N ASN A 285 -9.78 -4.56 5.45
CA ASN A 285 -11.20 -4.22 5.57
C ASN A 285 -11.61 -3.08 4.62
N GLY A 286 -10.73 -2.66 3.70
CA GLY A 286 -10.94 -1.54 2.80
C GLY A 286 -10.87 -0.16 3.47
N ARG A 287 -10.39 -0.04 4.72
CA ARG A 287 -10.21 1.30 5.33
C ARG A 287 -8.95 1.95 4.81
N VAL A 288 -8.99 3.25 4.53
CA VAL A 288 -7.79 4.01 4.13
C VAL A 288 -6.84 4.19 5.32
N ILE A 289 -5.60 3.75 5.15
CA ILE A 289 -4.54 3.74 6.18
C ILE A 289 -3.38 4.69 5.87
N GLY A 290 -3.24 5.13 4.62
CA GLY A 290 -2.19 6.04 4.19
C GLY A 290 -2.60 6.90 3.00
N LEU A 291 -2.21 8.17 3.03
CA LEU A 291 -2.33 9.11 1.90
C LEU A 291 -0.94 9.66 1.57
N ASN A 292 -0.44 9.44 0.36
CA ASN A 292 0.88 9.91 -0.07
C ASN A 292 0.74 10.93 -1.20
N ARG A 293 1.07 12.19 -0.91
CA ARG A 293 1.25 13.23 -1.92
C ARG A 293 2.73 13.60 -2.03
N SER A 294 3.34 13.10 -3.10
CA SER A 294 4.61 13.56 -3.67
C SER A 294 4.62 15.08 -3.91
#